data_AF-A0A9R0T7G7-F1
#
_entry.id   AF-A0A9R0T7G7-F1
#
_cell.length_a   1.000
_cell.length_b   1.000
_cell.length_c   1.000
_cell.angle_alpha   90.00
_cell.angle_beta   90.00
_cell.angle_gamma   90.00
#
_symmetry.space_group_name_H-M   'P 1'
#
loop_
_entity.id
_entity.type
_entity.pdbx_description
1 polymer ?
#
loop_
_entity_poly.entity_id
_entity_poly.type
_entity_poly.pdbx_seq_one_letter_code
_entity_poly.pdbx_strand_id
1 'polypeptide(L)'
;MDNPEDTGTKHLENITIPSVLITKKLGEDLKKSAENGDMVSVLLDWRESLPHPDERVEYEFWTNSNDECGPKCDMQMDFVKSFRGTAQVLEQKGYTQFTPHYITWYCPEAFTVSKQCKSQCINHGRYCAPDPEQDFSKGYDGKDVVVQNLHQVCVFKVANDTGKPWLWWDYVHDFAIRCPMKEKKYTHECASHVIKSLGLDMDKINKCVGDPEADEENPILKAEQDAQIGHGKRGDVTILPTLVVNNRQYRGKLDKGAVLKAICSGFEETTEPAICLSEDVQTNECLENHGGCWVDKANNVTACKDTFRGRVCECPIVKGVKFVGDGYTNCEASGVGRCEINNGGCWKETKNGKTISACSAA
;
A
#
# COMPACT_ATOMS: atom_id res chain seq x y z
N MET A 1 26.42 25.09 -10.09
CA MET A 1 25.91 26.17 -9.23
C MET A 1 26.64 26.03 -7.91
N ASP A 2 27.42 27.03 -7.52
CA ASP A 2 28.12 27.07 -6.23
C ASP A 2 27.10 27.17 -5.11
N ASN A 3 27.16 26.25 -4.15
CA ASN A 3 26.36 26.31 -2.93
C ASN A 3 27.28 26.65 -1.75
N PRO A 4 27.01 27.69 -0.94
CA PRO A 4 27.89 28.10 0.16
C PRO A 4 27.83 27.13 1.35
N GLU A 5 28.99 26.90 1.94
CA GLU A 5 29.32 26.27 3.24
C GLU A 5 28.21 25.51 4.02
N ASP A 6 28.36 24.19 3.95
CA ASP A 6 27.60 23.11 4.57
C ASP A 6 27.82 22.97 6.09
N THR A 7 27.55 24.03 6.87
CA THR A 7 27.73 24.01 8.35
C THR A 7 26.42 23.83 9.14
N GLY A 8 25.26 23.91 8.48
CA GLY A 8 23.93 23.81 9.10
C GLY A 8 23.19 22.47 8.92
N THR A 9 23.71 21.54 8.13
CA THR A 9 23.02 20.28 7.75
C THR A 9 23.05 19.20 8.82
N LYS A 10 24.04 19.21 9.72
CA LYS A 10 24.17 18.24 10.82
C LYS A 10 22.95 18.15 11.75
N HIS A 11 22.13 19.20 11.82
CA HIS A 11 20.90 19.20 12.62
C HIS A 11 19.64 19.03 11.78
N LEU A 12 19.70 19.23 10.45
CA LEU A 12 18.57 19.04 9.55
C LEU A 12 18.15 17.56 9.45
N GLU A 13 19.11 16.63 9.55
CA GLU A 13 18.82 15.18 9.60
C GLU A 13 17.97 14.78 10.83
N ASN A 14 17.98 15.60 11.89
CA ASN A 14 17.25 15.32 13.13
C ASN A 14 15.92 16.09 13.24
N ILE A 15 15.59 16.96 12.27
CA ILE A 15 14.38 17.79 12.31
C ILE A 15 13.43 17.32 11.22
N THR A 16 12.43 16.53 11.62
CA THR A 16 11.28 16.21 10.76
C THR A 16 10.11 17.11 11.16
N ILE A 17 9.88 18.19 10.42
CA ILE A 17 8.67 19.03 10.59
C ILE A 17 7.63 18.53 9.59
N PRO A 18 6.56 17.83 10.04
CA PRO A 18 5.48 17.44 9.15
C PRO A 18 4.88 18.71 8.55
N SER A 19 4.97 18.82 7.23
CA SER A 19 4.53 19.98 6.46
C SER A 19 3.45 19.54 5.47
N VAL A 20 2.36 20.30 5.40
CA VAL A 20 1.26 20.03 4.47
C VAL A 20 1.03 21.27 3.62
N LEU A 21 0.89 21.08 2.31
CA LEU A 21 0.47 22.14 1.41
C LEU A 21 -1.06 22.24 1.44
N ILE A 22 -1.55 23.44 1.69
CA ILE A 22 -2.98 23.76 1.61
C ILE A 22 -3.24 24.72 0.46
N THR A 23 -4.49 24.80 0.02
CA THR A 23 -4.87 25.79 -0.99
C THR A 23 -4.65 27.20 -0.45
N LYS A 24 -4.26 28.13 -1.33
CA LYS A 24 -4.06 29.54 -0.97
C LYS A 24 -5.28 30.13 -0.27
N LYS A 25 -6.49 29.80 -0.76
CA LYS A 25 -7.75 30.24 -0.16
C LYS A 25 -7.88 29.78 1.31
N LEU A 26 -7.70 28.49 1.58
CA LEU A 26 -7.75 27.97 2.95
C LEU A 26 -6.70 28.65 3.86
N GLY A 27 -5.49 28.89 3.33
CA GLY A 27 -4.44 29.60 4.07
C GLY A 27 -4.84 31.05 4.40
N GLU A 28 -5.46 31.77 3.47
CA GLU A 28 -5.97 33.13 3.71
C GLU A 28 -7.11 33.15 4.73
N ASP A 29 -8.00 32.17 4.70
CA ASP A 29 -9.12 32.05 5.65
C ASP A 29 -8.61 31.78 7.07
N LEU A 30 -7.69 30.83 7.24
CA LEU A 30 -7.02 30.54 8.53
C LEU A 30 -6.31 31.79 9.08
N LYS A 31 -5.61 32.52 8.21
CA LYS A 31 -4.90 33.75 8.60
C LYS A 31 -5.86 34.83 9.11
N LYS A 32 -6.97 35.06 8.40
CA LYS A 32 -7.98 36.05 8.82
C LYS A 32 -8.63 35.69 10.15
N SER A 33 -9.00 34.42 10.36
CA SER A 33 -9.57 33.97 11.64
C SER A 33 -8.60 34.16 12.80
N ALA A 34 -7.32 33.84 12.60
CA ALA A 34 -6.29 34.08 13.60
C ALA A 34 -6.09 35.58 13.91
N GLU A 35 -6.08 36.44 12.89
CA GLU A 35 -5.96 37.91 13.04
C GLU A 35 -7.18 38.53 13.76
N ASN A 36 -8.36 37.94 13.59
CA ASN A 36 -9.59 38.38 14.27
C ASN A 36 -9.68 37.94 15.75
N GLY A 37 -8.74 37.11 16.22
CA GLY A 37 -8.76 36.56 17.58
C GLY A 37 -9.68 35.35 17.75
N ASP A 38 -10.14 34.73 16.67
CA ASP A 38 -10.94 33.50 16.72
C ASP A 38 -10.06 32.33 17.18
N MET A 39 -10.66 31.38 17.92
CA MET A 39 -9.99 30.11 18.19
C MET A 39 -9.96 29.26 16.93
N VAL A 40 -8.78 29.00 16.39
CA VAL A 40 -8.59 28.17 15.19
C VAL A 40 -8.13 26.78 15.59
N SER A 41 -8.91 25.77 15.22
CA SER A 41 -8.54 24.35 15.33
C SER A 41 -8.46 23.73 13.94
N VAL A 42 -7.35 23.04 13.65
CA VAL A 42 -7.12 22.37 12.36
C VAL A 42 -7.00 20.87 12.61
N LEU A 43 -7.93 20.11 12.05
CA LEU A 43 -7.89 18.65 12.01
C LEU A 43 -7.40 18.20 10.64
N LEU A 44 -6.33 17.40 10.61
CA LEU A 44 -5.86 16.73 9.39
C LEU A 44 -6.48 15.35 9.33
N ASP A 45 -7.47 15.17 8.47
CA ASP A 45 -8.13 13.88 8.23
C ASP A 45 -7.77 13.33 6.86
N TRP A 46 -7.12 12.16 6.86
CA TRP A 46 -6.67 11.48 5.65
C TRP A 46 -7.51 10.26 5.29
N ARG A 47 -8.59 9.97 6.04
CA ARG A 47 -9.46 8.80 5.79
C ARG A 47 -10.13 8.84 4.42
N GLU A 48 -10.37 10.04 3.90
CA GLU A 48 -10.99 10.28 2.58
C GLU A 48 -9.98 10.75 1.52
N SER A 49 -8.67 10.56 1.75
CA SER A 49 -7.63 11.14 0.90
C SER A 49 -7.32 10.33 -0.36
N LEU A 50 -7.72 9.06 -0.39
CA LEU A 50 -7.48 8.13 -1.47
C LEU A 50 -8.80 7.66 -2.09
N PRO A 51 -8.86 7.39 -3.41
CA PRO A 51 -10.05 6.81 -4.02
C PRO A 51 -10.36 5.43 -3.44
N HIS A 52 -11.65 5.10 -3.34
CA HIS A 52 -12.14 3.84 -2.77
C HIS A 52 -13.35 3.29 -3.56
N PRO A 53 -13.13 2.86 -4.81
CA PRO A 53 -14.23 2.55 -5.71
C PRO A 53 -14.99 1.26 -5.38
N ASP A 54 -14.33 0.30 -4.72
CA ASP A 54 -14.87 -1.04 -4.46
C ASP A 54 -14.12 -1.76 -3.31
N GLU A 55 -14.36 -3.06 -3.17
CA GLU A 55 -13.84 -3.96 -2.12
C GLU A 55 -12.38 -4.41 -2.32
N ARG A 56 -11.69 -3.94 -3.35
CA ARG A 56 -10.29 -4.29 -3.63
C ARG A 56 -9.43 -3.04 -3.78
N VAL A 57 -8.17 -3.13 -3.35
CA VAL A 57 -7.24 -2.01 -3.45
C VAL A 57 -6.07 -2.36 -4.37
N GLU A 58 -5.95 -1.65 -5.48
CA GLU A 58 -4.77 -1.66 -6.33
C GLU A 58 -3.70 -0.73 -5.74
N TYR A 59 -2.50 -1.25 -5.52
CA TYR A 59 -1.39 -0.41 -5.08
C TYR A 59 -0.07 -0.75 -5.77
N GLU A 60 0.74 0.28 -5.97
CA GLU A 60 2.03 0.21 -6.64
C GLU A 60 3.13 0.67 -5.69
N PHE A 61 4.30 0.02 -5.76
CA PHE A 61 5.50 0.49 -5.08
C PHE A 61 6.62 0.76 -6.09
N TRP A 62 6.89 2.04 -6.30
CA TRP A 62 7.98 2.52 -7.14
C TRP A 62 9.24 2.60 -6.30
N THR A 63 10.24 1.79 -6.66
CA THR A 63 11.47 1.58 -5.88
C THR A 63 12.69 1.36 -6.79
N ASN A 64 13.81 1.01 -6.17
CA ASN A 64 15.10 0.76 -6.79
C ASN A 64 15.82 -0.33 -5.98
N SER A 65 16.57 -1.19 -6.65
CA SER A 65 17.41 -2.23 -6.05
C SER A 65 18.76 -1.74 -5.51
N ASN A 66 19.15 -0.48 -5.74
CA ASN A 66 20.31 0.16 -5.13
C ASN A 66 20.22 0.15 -3.59
N ASP A 67 21.30 -0.23 -2.91
CA ASP A 67 21.45 -0.23 -1.44
C ASP A 67 22.52 0.74 -0.91
N GLU A 68 23.19 1.52 -1.78
CA GLU A 68 24.28 2.45 -1.42
C GLU A 68 23.90 3.93 -1.49
N CYS A 69 22.62 4.28 -1.64
CA CYS A 69 22.15 5.68 -1.66
C CYS A 69 21.91 6.32 -0.28
N GLY A 70 22.53 5.78 0.78
CA GLY A 70 22.43 6.28 2.15
C GLY A 70 21.02 6.13 2.77
N PRO A 71 20.58 7.08 3.61
CA PRO A 71 19.33 6.94 4.38
C PRO A 71 18.07 6.70 3.54
N LYS A 72 18.06 7.10 2.26
CA LYS A 72 16.94 6.84 1.33
C LYS A 72 16.82 5.36 0.96
N CYS A 73 17.94 4.67 0.83
CA CYS A 73 17.98 3.23 0.56
C CYS A 73 17.63 2.45 1.82
N ASP A 74 18.21 2.84 2.97
CA ASP A 74 17.92 2.24 4.27
C ASP A 74 16.42 2.28 4.60
N MET A 75 15.77 3.44 4.39
CA MET A 75 14.32 3.60 4.60
C MET A 75 13.48 2.63 3.74
N GLN A 76 13.86 2.41 2.48
CA GLN A 76 13.14 1.50 1.59
C GLN A 76 13.34 0.04 2.00
N MET A 77 14.56 -0.34 2.38
CA MET A 77 14.86 -1.69 2.88
C MET A 77 14.11 -1.99 4.18
N ASP A 78 14.08 -1.05 5.12
CA ASP A 78 13.33 -1.17 6.37
C ASP A 78 11.82 -1.26 6.13
N PHE A 79 11.30 -0.50 5.16
CA PHE A 79 9.91 -0.60 4.75
C PHE A 79 9.59 -1.99 4.18
N VAL A 80 10.36 -2.46 3.20
CA VAL A 80 10.19 -3.81 2.61
C VAL A 80 10.21 -4.88 3.70
N LYS A 81 11.20 -4.82 4.60
CA LYS A 81 11.34 -5.75 5.73
C LYS A 81 10.14 -5.73 6.67
N SER A 82 9.64 -4.55 7.03
CA SER A 82 8.55 -4.40 8.00
C SER A 82 7.16 -4.63 7.40
N PHE A 83 6.97 -4.35 6.12
CA PHE A 83 5.68 -4.42 5.43
C PHE A 83 5.43 -5.76 4.72
N ARG A 84 6.47 -6.53 4.36
CA ARG A 84 6.40 -7.83 3.68
C ARG A 84 5.28 -8.75 4.18
N GLY A 85 5.20 -8.97 5.49
CA GLY A 85 4.18 -9.86 6.07
C GLY A 85 2.75 -9.32 5.91
N THR A 86 2.57 -8.00 6.03
CA THR A 86 1.28 -7.34 5.80
C THR A 86 0.87 -7.46 4.33
N ALA A 87 1.78 -7.18 3.40
CA ALA A 87 1.53 -7.30 1.97
C ALA A 87 1.13 -8.73 1.58
N GLN A 88 1.88 -9.73 2.07
CA GLN A 88 1.57 -11.14 1.86
C GLN A 88 0.17 -11.54 2.31
N VAL A 89 -0.26 -11.10 3.50
CA VAL A 89 -1.60 -11.41 4.01
C VAL A 89 -2.70 -10.78 3.15
N LEU A 90 -2.50 -9.53 2.70
CA LEU A 90 -3.45 -8.82 1.86
C LEU A 90 -3.56 -9.46 0.47
N GLU A 91 -2.44 -9.74 -0.17
CA GLU A 91 -2.36 -10.31 -1.51
C GLU A 91 -2.87 -11.77 -1.55
N GLN A 92 -2.46 -12.62 -0.59
CA GLN A 92 -2.89 -14.03 -0.56
C GLN A 92 -4.39 -14.20 -0.31
N LYS A 93 -5.02 -13.24 0.37
CA LYS A 93 -6.47 -13.24 0.60
C LYS A 93 -7.26 -12.51 -0.50
N GLY A 94 -6.57 -11.94 -1.50
CA GLY A 94 -7.20 -11.25 -2.62
C GLY A 94 -7.77 -9.87 -2.29
N TYR A 95 -7.42 -9.30 -1.13
CA TYR A 95 -7.88 -7.95 -0.76
C TYR A 95 -7.18 -6.85 -1.55
N THR A 96 -5.97 -7.12 -2.05
CA THR A 96 -5.18 -6.15 -2.79
C THR A 96 -4.63 -6.74 -4.08
N GLN A 97 -4.37 -5.85 -5.04
CA GLN A 97 -3.60 -6.16 -6.24
C GLN A 97 -2.34 -5.28 -6.23
N PHE A 98 -1.21 -5.90 -5.89
CA PHE A 98 0.09 -5.25 -5.81
C PHE A 98 0.83 -5.28 -7.15
N THR A 99 1.57 -4.23 -7.50
CA THR A 99 2.56 -4.24 -8.59
C THR A 99 3.82 -3.43 -8.21
N PRO A 100 5.03 -4.03 -8.19
CA PRO A 100 6.27 -3.29 -8.02
C PRO A 100 6.67 -2.62 -9.34
N HIS A 101 7.25 -1.43 -9.23
CA HIS A 101 7.74 -0.66 -10.37
C HIS A 101 9.12 -0.07 -10.12
N TYR A 102 9.86 0.18 -11.19
CA TYR A 102 11.23 0.68 -11.15
C TYR A 102 11.40 1.80 -12.16
N ILE A 103 11.72 3.00 -11.66
CA ILE A 103 12.02 4.13 -12.53
C ILE A 103 13.26 3.83 -13.36
N THR A 104 13.17 4.09 -14.66
CA THR A 104 14.33 4.09 -15.54
C THR A 104 14.45 5.45 -16.23
N TRP A 105 15.67 5.93 -16.33
CA TRP A 105 16.00 7.11 -17.09
C TRP A 105 16.46 6.70 -18.49
N TYR A 106 16.72 7.68 -19.34
CA TYR A 106 17.32 7.46 -20.64
C TYR A 106 18.47 8.43 -20.86
N CYS A 107 19.41 8.01 -21.68
CA CYS A 107 20.52 8.82 -22.16
C CYS A 107 20.16 9.34 -23.55
N PRO A 108 20.19 10.67 -23.80
CA PRO A 108 19.89 11.21 -25.11
C PRO A 108 20.84 10.67 -26.17
N GLU A 109 20.33 10.47 -27.38
CA GLU A 109 21.05 9.80 -28.49
C GLU A 109 22.43 10.41 -28.77
N ALA A 110 22.55 11.75 -28.68
CA ALA A 110 23.80 12.49 -28.87
C ALA A 110 24.91 12.13 -27.87
N PHE A 111 24.57 11.53 -26.73
CA PHE A 111 25.51 11.17 -25.66
C PHE A 111 25.74 9.67 -25.51
N THR A 112 25.16 8.83 -26.37
CA THR A 112 25.28 7.35 -26.33
C THR A 112 26.71 6.84 -26.32
N VAL A 113 27.62 7.53 -27.01
CA VAL A 113 29.04 7.16 -27.08
C VAL A 113 29.87 7.60 -25.86
N SER A 114 29.31 8.47 -25.01
CA SER A 114 30.00 8.99 -23.82
C SER A 114 30.28 7.89 -22.79
N LYS A 115 31.33 8.11 -21.98
CA LYS A 115 31.68 7.16 -20.91
C LYS A 115 30.54 7.02 -19.90
N GLN A 116 29.90 8.14 -19.54
CA GLN A 116 28.80 8.19 -18.58
C GLN A 116 27.60 7.40 -19.08
N CYS A 117 27.21 7.57 -20.33
CA CYS A 117 26.08 6.81 -20.88
C CYS A 117 26.37 5.31 -20.91
N LYS A 118 27.57 4.93 -21.35
CA LYS A 118 27.99 3.51 -21.41
C LYS A 118 28.12 2.85 -20.05
N SER A 119 28.46 3.59 -19.00
CA SER A 119 28.53 3.03 -17.65
C SER A 119 27.15 2.97 -17.01
N GLN A 120 26.30 3.97 -17.19
CA GLN A 120 25.05 4.09 -16.43
C GLN A 120 23.82 3.45 -17.10
N CYS A 121 23.94 3.00 -18.34
CA CYS A 121 22.82 2.53 -19.14
C CYS A 121 23.06 1.17 -19.78
N ILE A 122 21.96 0.46 -20.02
CA ILE A 122 21.88 -0.73 -20.88
C ILE A 122 21.08 -0.40 -22.14
N ASN A 123 20.98 -1.38 -23.06
CA ASN A 123 20.26 -1.26 -24.33
C ASN A 123 20.61 0.04 -25.09
N HIS A 124 21.91 0.34 -25.19
CA HIS A 124 22.44 1.51 -25.91
C HIS A 124 21.89 2.87 -25.42
N GLY A 125 21.70 3.03 -24.10
CA GLY A 125 21.27 4.29 -23.51
C GLY A 125 19.76 4.42 -23.31
N ARG A 126 18.97 3.41 -23.70
CA ARG A 126 17.50 3.46 -23.58
C ARG A 126 17.02 3.36 -22.13
N TYR A 127 17.76 2.64 -21.28
CA TYR A 127 17.42 2.43 -19.87
C TYR A 127 18.64 2.66 -18.99
N CYS A 128 18.54 3.61 -18.07
CA CYS A 128 19.63 4.06 -17.23
C CYS A 128 19.18 4.18 -15.77
N ALA A 129 20.14 4.09 -14.86
CA ALA A 129 19.98 4.46 -13.46
C ALA A 129 21.09 5.42 -13.05
N PRO A 130 20.87 6.26 -12.01
CA PRO A 130 21.96 7.02 -11.41
C PRO A 130 22.99 6.07 -10.80
N ASP A 131 24.23 6.54 -10.75
CA ASP A 131 25.33 5.85 -10.09
C ASP A 131 25.00 5.64 -8.60
N PRO A 132 25.19 4.42 -8.04
CA PRO A 132 24.72 4.09 -6.71
C PRO A 132 25.28 4.99 -5.61
N GLU A 133 26.59 5.23 -5.64
CA GLU A 133 27.32 6.07 -4.69
C GLU A 133 27.54 7.52 -5.18
N GLN A 134 26.97 7.87 -6.34
CA GLN A 134 27.19 9.15 -7.04
C GLN A 134 28.68 9.41 -7.38
N ASP A 135 29.43 8.35 -7.64
CA ASP A 135 30.87 8.39 -7.90
C ASP A 135 31.27 7.35 -8.96
N PHE A 136 31.31 7.80 -10.23
CA PHE A 136 31.67 7.00 -11.41
C PHE A 136 33.07 6.35 -11.41
N SER A 137 33.85 6.49 -10.33
CA SER A 137 35.20 5.94 -10.20
C SER A 137 35.30 4.69 -9.34
N LYS A 138 34.24 4.32 -8.62
CA LYS A 138 34.21 3.20 -7.67
C LYS A 138 32.84 2.52 -7.69
N GLY A 139 32.77 1.36 -7.03
CA GLY A 139 31.49 0.69 -6.82
C GLY A 139 30.95 0.02 -8.09
N TYR A 140 29.64 -0.15 -8.10
CA TYR A 140 28.87 -0.63 -9.24
C TYR A 140 28.40 0.54 -10.08
N ASP A 141 28.15 0.32 -11.37
CA ASP A 141 27.64 1.38 -12.23
C ASP A 141 26.10 1.36 -12.26
N GLY A 142 25.48 2.46 -12.72
CA GLY A 142 24.03 2.54 -12.92
C GLY A 142 23.47 1.42 -13.81
N LYS A 143 24.22 0.93 -14.79
CA LYS A 143 23.76 -0.20 -15.62
C LYS A 143 23.55 -1.48 -14.81
N ASP A 144 24.36 -1.72 -13.79
CA ASP A 144 24.23 -2.89 -12.91
C ASP A 144 22.92 -2.80 -12.12
N VAL A 145 22.56 -1.58 -11.70
CA VAL A 145 21.27 -1.30 -11.06
C VAL A 145 20.10 -1.54 -11.99
N VAL A 146 20.19 -1.11 -13.26
CA VAL A 146 19.13 -1.37 -14.25
C VAL A 146 18.95 -2.89 -14.47
N VAL A 147 20.05 -3.64 -14.57
CA VAL A 147 19.99 -5.11 -14.71
C VAL A 147 19.32 -5.74 -13.49
N GLN A 148 19.67 -5.34 -12.27
CA GLN A 148 19.02 -5.90 -11.09
C GLN A 148 17.56 -5.49 -10.97
N ASN A 149 17.20 -4.24 -11.28
CA ASN A 149 15.81 -3.79 -11.36
C ASN A 149 15.01 -4.66 -12.35
N LEU A 150 15.56 -4.92 -13.54
CA LEU A 150 14.97 -5.79 -14.55
C LEU A 150 14.76 -7.22 -14.02
N HIS A 151 15.75 -7.79 -13.30
CA HIS A 151 15.57 -9.07 -12.62
C HIS A 151 14.42 -9.04 -11.62
N GLN A 152 14.30 -8.00 -10.80
CA GLN A 152 13.25 -7.91 -9.78
C GLN A 152 11.85 -7.81 -10.40
N VAL A 153 11.69 -7.01 -11.48
CA VAL A 153 10.42 -6.95 -12.26
C VAL A 153 10.10 -8.30 -12.88
N CYS A 154 11.10 -8.98 -13.45
CA CYS A 154 10.90 -10.31 -14.03
C CYS A 154 10.56 -11.39 -12.99
N VAL A 155 11.14 -11.31 -11.80
CA VAL A 155 10.75 -12.15 -10.65
C VAL A 155 9.28 -11.94 -10.31
N PHE A 156 8.83 -10.68 -10.19
CA PHE A 156 7.43 -10.37 -9.95
C PHE A 156 6.54 -10.94 -11.05
N LYS A 157 6.87 -10.69 -12.32
CA LYS A 157 6.10 -11.18 -13.48
C LYS A 157 5.95 -12.71 -13.45
N VAL A 158 7.06 -13.44 -13.30
CA VAL A 158 7.04 -14.91 -13.28
C VAL A 158 6.30 -15.44 -12.04
N ALA A 159 6.46 -14.80 -10.88
CA ALA A 159 5.72 -15.17 -9.67
C ALA A 159 4.21 -14.92 -9.84
N ASN A 160 3.83 -13.80 -10.43
CA ASN A 160 2.45 -13.43 -10.72
C ASN A 160 1.78 -14.39 -11.71
N ASP A 161 2.50 -14.81 -12.77
CA ASP A 161 2.03 -15.82 -13.73
C ASP A 161 1.73 -17.18 -13.06
N THR A 162 2.32 -17.45 -11.90
CA THR A 162 2.05 -18.64 -11.07
C THR A 162 1.04 -18.42 -9.95
N GLY A 163 0.40 -17.24 -9.89
CA GLY A 163 -0.57 -16.87 -8.87
C GLY A 163 0.04 -16.62 -7.49
N LYS A 164 1.35 -16.29 -7.43
CA LYS A 164 2.07 -16.02 -6.18
C LYS A 164 2.86 -14.70 -6.23
N PRO A 165 2.23 -13.57 -6.60
CA PRO A 165 2.92 -12.28 -6.73
C PRO A 165 3.68 -11.86 -5.47
N TRP A 166 3.20 -12.27 -4.30
CA TRP A 166 3.79 -11.96 -3.00
C TRP A 166 5.19 -12.56 -2.77
N LEU A 167 5.66 -13.48 -3.62
CA LEU A 167 7.05 -13.97 -3.60
C LEU A 167 8.05 -12.88 -3.96
N TRP A 168 7.62 -11.80 -4.64
CA TRP A 168 8.48 -10.65 -4.90
C TRP A 168 9.00 -10.04 -3.60
N TRP A 169 8.16 -9.92 -2.56
CA TRP A 169 8.58 -9.40 -1.25
C TRP A 169 9.66 -10.26 -0.59
N ASP A 170 9.57 -11.58 -0.75
CA ASP A 170 10.60 -12.51 -0.27
C ASP A 170 11.91 -12.30 -1.05
N TYR A 171 11.81 -12.18 -2.37
CA TYR A 171 12.97 -11.98 -3.24
C TYR A 171 13.71 -10.69 -2.92
N VAL A 172 13.03 -9.53 -2.89
CA VAL A 172 13.71 -8.26 -2.68
C VAL A 172 14.30 -8.14 -1.27
N HIS A 173 13.65 -8.75 -0.28
CA HIS A 173 14.18 -8.84 1.08
C HIS A 173 15.44 -9.71 1.14
N ASP A 174 15.39 -10.93 0.61
CA ASP A 174 16.51 -11.86 0.62
C ASP A 174 17.67 -11.35 -0.25
N PHE A 175 17.37 -10.69 -1.37
CA PHE A 175 18.36 -10.06 -2.24
C PHE A 175 19.12 -8.96 -1.52
N ALA A 176 18.42 -8.03 -0.85
CA ALA A 176 19.05 -6.96 -0.07
C ALA A 176 19.99 -7.50 1.03
N ILE A 177 19.66 -8.65 1.62
CA ILE A 177 20.50 -9.28 2.66
C ILE A 177 21.69 -10.05 2.06
N ARG A 178 21.47 -10.80 0.98
CA ARG A 178 22.44 -11.78 0.46
C ARG A 178 23.36 -11.21 -0.61
N CYS A 179 22.93 -10.16 -1.31
CA CYS A 179 23.61 -9.58 -2.46
C CYS A 179 24.03 -8.11 -2.28
N PRO A 180 24.57 -7.69 -1.11
CA PRO A 180 24.86 -6.28 -0.86
C PRO A 180 25.99 -5.76 -1.76
N MET A 181 25.88 -4.51 -2.21
CA MET A 181 26.92 -3.86 -3.02
C MET A 181 28.23 -3.69 -2.26
N LYS A 182 28.17 -3.33 -0.97
CA LYS A 182 29.34 -3.23 -0.07
C LYS A 182 30.22 -4.48 -0.04
N GLU A 183 29.63 -5.66 -0.18
CA GLU A 183 30.36 -6.93 -0.19
C GLU A 183 30.71 -7.41 -1.60
N LYS A 184 30.45 -6.60 -2.64
CA LYS A 184 30.64 -6.93 -4.05
C LYS A 184 29.87 -8.18 -4.48
N LYS A 185 28.67 -8.36 -3.92
CA LYS A 185 27.76 -9.48 -4.23
C LYS A 185 26.58 -9.09 -5.11
N TYR A 186 26.55 -7.84 -5.58
CA TYR A 186 25.48 -7.32 -6.44
C TYR A 186 25.67 -7.82 -7.88
N THR A 187 25.41 -9.11 -8.10
CA THR A 187 25.71 -9.81 -9.35
C THR A 187 24.56 -10.69 -9.80
N HIS A 188 24.54 -11.03 -11.10
CA HIS A 188 23.59 -11.99 -11.67
C HIS A 188 23.62 -13.35 -10.94
N GLU A 189 24.81 -13.83 -10.56
CA GLU A 189 24.96 -15.10 -9.85
C GLU A 189 24.29 -15.06 -8.47
N CYS A 190 24.50 -13.98 -7.71
CA CYS A 190 23.87 -13.84 -6.41
C CYS A 190 22.33 -13.77 -6.55
N ALA A 191 21.83 -12.93 -7.47
CA ALA A 191 20.40 -12.85 -7.78
C ALA A 191 19.81 -14.24 -8.12
N SER A 192 20.50 -15.00 -8.98
CA SER A 192 20.11 -16.34 -9.39
C SER A 192 20.01 -17.33 -8.22
N HIS A 193 20.91 -17.25 -7.23
CA HIS A 193 20.83 -18.08 -6.03
C HIS A 193 19.60 -17.74 -5.18
N VAL A 194 19.27 -16.45 -5.04
CA VAL A 194 18.05 -16.04 -4.32
C VAL A 194 16.80 -16.54 -5.04
N ILE A 195 16.71 -16.33 -6.35
CA ILE A 195 15.58 -16.79 -7.18
C ILE A 195 15.37 -18.30 -7.03
N LYS A 196 16.44 -19.10 -7.16
CA LYS A 196 16.38 -20.56 -7.00
C LYS A 196 15.93 -20.97 -5.61
N SER A 197 16.36 -20.25 -4.57
CA SER A 197 15.97 -20.54 -3.18
C SER A 197 14.46 -20.33 -2.93
N LEU A 198 13.80 -19.53 -3.75
CA LEU A 198 12.34 -19.30 -3.72
C LEU A 198 11.57 -20.27 -4.63
N GLY A 199 12.27 -21.18 -5.33
CA GLY A 199 11.65 -22.16 -6.21
C GLY A 199 11.09 -21.58 -7.52
N LEU A 200 11.56 -20.40 -7.93
CA LEU A 200 11.17 -19.78 -9.19
C LEU A 200 11.97 -20.34 -10.38
N ASP A 201 11.33 -20.39 -11.54
CA ASP A 201 11.90 -20.91 -12.77
C ASP A 201 12.90 -19.91 -13.37
N MET A 202 14.18 -20.23 -13.26
CA MET A 202 15.27 -19.40 -13.79
C MET A 202 15.21 -19.23 -15.31
N ASP A 203 14.74 -20.23 -16.06
CA ASP A 203 14.71 -20.14 -17.52
C ASP A 203 13.63 -19.15 -17.97
N LYS A 204 12.48 -19.13 -17.28
CA LYS A 204 11.45 -18.11 -17.50
C LYS A 204 11.93 -16.70 -17.14
N ILE A 205 12.69 -16.57 -16.05
CA ILE A 205 13.24 -15.27 -15.64
C ILE A 205 14.28 -14.78 -16.64
N ASN A 206 15.23 -15.62 -17.04
CA ASN A 206 16.23 -15.27 -18.06
C ASN A 206 15.57 -14.88 -19.38
N LYS A 207 14.51 -15.60 -19.79
CA LYS A 207 13.72 -15.24 -20.97
C LYS A 207 13.01 -13.89 -20.83
N CYS A 208 12.55 -13.55 -19.62
CA CYS A 208 11.94 -12.26 -19.34
C CYS A 208 12.96 -11.13 -19.38
N VAL A 209 14.15 -11.34 -18.82
CA VAL A 209 15.25 -10.36 -18.80
C VAL A 209 15.75 -10.09 -20.21
N GLY A 210 15.94 -11.12 -21.04
CA GLY A 210 16.47 -10.97 -22.39
C GLY A 210 17.97 -10.63 -22.39
N ASP A 211 18.43 -9.92 -23.42
CA ASP A 211 19.81 -9.45 -23.54
C ASP A 211 19.90 -7.95 -23.17
N PRO A 212 20.48 -7.59 -22.01
CA PRO A 212 20.66 -6.19 -21.62
C PRO A 212 21.61 -5.40 -22.54
N GLU A 213 22.51 -6.06 -23.26
CA GLU A 213 23.50 -5.38 -24.11
C GLU A 213 22.99 -5.15 -25.55
N ALA A 214 21.85 -5.74 -25.92
CA ALA A 214 21.29 -5.63 -27.26
C ALA A 214 20.89 -4.19 -27.60
N ASP A 215 21.11 -3.76 -28.84
CA ASP A 215 20.64 -2.46 -29.36
C ASP A 215 19.16 -2.51 -29.76
N GLU A 216 18.31 -2.95 -28.84
CA GLU A 216 16.87 -3.07 -29.05
C GLU A 216 16.08 -2.62 -27.81
N GLU A 217 14.79 -2.38 -27.98
CA GLU A 217 13.90 -2.09 -26.86
C GLU A 217 13.69 -3.34 -26.01
N ASN A 218 13.87 -3.20 -24.70
CA ASN A 218 13.50 -4.24 -23.75
C ASN A 218 12.02 -4.06 -23.38
N PRO A 219 11.13 -5.02 -23.69
CA PRO A 219 9.69 -4.84 -23.51
C PRO A 219 9.29 -4.64 -22.03
N ILE A 220 10.07 -5.17 -21.09
CA ILE A 220 9.82 -5.02 -19.65
C ILE A 220 10.14 -3.59 -19.21
N LEU A 221 11.34 -3.11 -19.52
CA LEU A 221 11.75 -1.76 -19.13
C LEU A 221 11.01 -0.67 -19.91
N LYS A 222 10.60 -0.95 -21.14
CA LYS A 222 9.71 -0.06 -21.90
C LYS A 222 8.36 0.08 -21.20
N ALA A 223 7.78 -1.01 -20.71
CA ALA A 223 6.54 -0.97 -19.94
C ALA A 223 6.70 -0.19 -18.63
N GLU A 224 7.86 -0.27 -17.96
CA GLU A 224 8.16 0.55 -16.78
C GLU A 224 8.20 2.06 -17.12
N GLN A 225 8.84 2.45 -18.22
CA GLN A 225 8.84 3.86 -18.68
C GLN A 225 7.43 4.35 -19.01
N ASP A 226 6.62 3.52 -19.66
CA ASP A 226 5.24 3.86 -20.00
C ASP A 226 4.37 3.98 -18.74
N ALA A 227 4.52 3.09 -17.76
CA ALA A 227 3.82 3.13 -16.48
C ALA A 227 4.27 4.31 -15.58
N GLN A 228 5.50 4.81 -15.79
CA GLN A 228 6.04 5.97 -15.08
C GLN A 228 5.33 7.25 -15.51
N ILE A 229 4.93 7.35 -16.79
CA ILE A 229 4.12 8.44 -17.33
C ILE A 229 2.67 8.22 -16.87
N GLY A 230 2.30 8.87 -15.77
CA GLY A 230 0.99 8.70 -15.18
C GLY A 230 -0.09 9.44 -15.96
N HIS A 231 -1.32 8.95 -15.92
CA HIS A 231 -2.45 9.61 -16.56
C HIS A 231 -3.38 10.29 -15.55
N GLY A 232 -4.03 11.38 -15.98
CA GLY A 232 -5.06 12.07 -15.21
C GLY A 232 -4.57 12.60 -13.86
N LYS A 233 -5.26 12.23 -12.78
CA LYS A 233 -5.00 12.74 -11.42
C LYS A 233 -3.83 12.08 -10.70
N ARG A 234 -3.25 11.00 -11.25
CA ARG A 234 -2.06 10.34 -10.71
C ARG A 234 -0.81 11.19 -10.94
N GLY A 235 -0.65 11.66 -12.19
CA GLY A 235 0.57 12.33 -12.67
C GLY A 235 1.79 11.41 -12.70
N ASP A 236 2.87 11.91 -13.27
CA ASP A 236 4.10 11.16 -13.46
C ASP A 236 4.77 10.79 -12.13
N VAL A 237 5.39 9.61 -12.09
CA VAL A 237 6.26 9.22 -10.99
C VAL A 237 7.68 9.68 -11.31
N THR A 238 8.17 10.67 -10.58
CA THR A 238 9.48 11.30 -10.85
C THR A 238 10.48 11.16 -9.70
N ILE A 239 10.03 10.63 -8.55
CA ILE A 239 10.84 10.49 -7.35
C ILE A 239 10.65 9.10 -6.71
N LEU A 240 11.70 8.61 -6.08
CA LEU A 240 11.70 7.36 -5.32
C LEU A 240 11.96 7.62 -3.83
N PRO A 241 11.39 6.81 -2.93
CA PRO A 241 10.28 5.87 -3.20
C PRO A 241 8.96 6.60 -3.48
N THR A 242 8.06 5.99 -4.25
CA THR A 242 6.68 6.45 -4.42
C THR A 242 5.71 5.28 -4.26
N LEU A 243 4.66 5.47 -3.45
CA LEU A 243 3.53 4.55 -3.40
C LEU A 243 2.35 5.14 -4.17
N VAL A 244 1.61 4.31 -4.88
CA VAL A 244 0.34 4.68 -5.51
C VAL A 244 -0.73 3.76 -4.94
N VAL A 245 -1.87 4.31 -4.54
CA VAL A 245 -3.04 3.56 -4.07
C VAL A 245 -4.25 4.02 -4.88
N ASN A 246 -4.94 3.08 -5.54
CA ASN A 246 -6.10 3.33 -6.40
C ASN A 246 -5.85 4.50 -7.39
N ASN A 247 -4.73 4.43 -8.11
CA ASN A 247 -4.30 5.44 -9.09
C ASN A 247 -4.08 6.85 -8.50
N ARG A 248 -3.77 6.96 -7.21
CA ARG A 248 -3.44 8.21 -6.51
C ARG A 248 -2.09 8.06 -5.80
N GLN A 249 -1.16 8.98 -6.07
CA GLN A 249 0.14 8.96 -5.39
C GLN A 249 -0.04 9.26 -3.90
N TYR A 250 0.45 8.36 -3.06
CA TYR A 250 0.54 8.52 -1.61
C TYR A 250 1.68 9.49 -1.26
N ARG A 251 1.39 10.46 -0.39
CA ARG A 251 2.33 11.53 0.01
C ARG A 251 2.65 11.53 1.51
N GLY A 252 2.44 10.40 2.18
CA GLY A 252 2.78 10.22 3.58
C GLY A 252 4.14 9.54 3.79
N LYS A 253 4.39 9.15 5.03
CA LYS A 253 5.65 8.49 5.43
C LYS A 253 5.68 7.05 4.94
N LEU A 254 6.84 6.61 4.45
CA LEU A 254 7.08 5.22 4.09
C LEU A 254 7.34 4.37 5.35
N ASP A 255 6.28 3.98 6.04
CA ASP A 255 6.35 3.03 7.16
C ASP A 255 5.13 2.10 7.19
N LYS A 256 5.27 0.96 7.89
CA LYS A 256 4.24 -0.09 7.93
C LYS A 256 2.85 0.42 8.31
N GLY A 257 2.75 1.23 9.36
CA GLY A 257 1.46 1.67 9.90
C GLY A 257 0.81 2.72 9.00
N ALA A 258 1.59 3.70 8.57
CA ALA A 258 1.10 4.78 7.70
C ALA A 258 0.67 4.25 6.32
N VAL A 259 1.41 3.29 5.75
CA VAL A 259 1.07 2.66 4.47
C VAL A 259 -0.11 1.70 4.60
N LEU A 260 -0.17 0.89 5.67
CA LEU A 260 -1.35 0.05 5.93
C LEU A 260 -2.61 0.92 6.06
N LYS A 261 -2.54 2.03 6.80
CA LYS A 261 -3.65 2.97 6.94
C LYS A 261 -4.06 3.57 5.59
N ALA A 262 -3.11 3.89 4.73
CA ALA A 262 -3.38 4.38 3.38
C ALA A 262 -4.09 3.32 2.52
N ILE A 263 -3.60 2.09 2.51
CA ILE A 263 -4.26 0.98 1.80
C ILE A 263 -5.67 0.74 2.36
N CYS A 264 -5.84 0.75 3.68
CA CYS A 264 -7.14 0.58 4.31
C CYS A 264 -8.15 1.67 3.94
N SER A 265 -7.70 2.92 3.75
CA SER A 265 -8.56 3.99 3.24
C SER A 265 -9.00 3.81 1.78
N GLY A 266 -8.34 2.91 1.04
CA GLY A 266 -8.67 2.61 -0.35
C GLY A 266 -9.83 1.64 -0.52
N PHE A 267 -10.31 0.98 0.54
CA PHE A 267 -11.49 0.11 0.46
C PHE A 267 -12.77 0.92 0.55
N GLU A 268 -13.79 0.51 -0.20
CA GLU A 268 -15.17 0.97 -0.01
C GLU A 268 -15.60 0.71 1.44
N GLU A 269 -16.34 1.65 2.04
CA GLU A 269 -16.77 1.54 3.43
C GLU A 269 -17.55 0.22 3.66
N THR A 270 -17.26 -0.44 4.77
CA THR A 270 -17.81 -1.75 5.19
C THR A 270 -17.29 -2.99 4.46
N THR A 271 -16.40 -2.82 3.47
CA THR A 271 -15.74 -3.92 2.75
C THR A 271 -14.33 -4.20 3.27
N GLU A 272 -13.87 -3.42 4.25
CA GLU A 272 -12.48 -3.45 4.70
C GLU A 272 -12.15 -4.79 5.40
N PRO A 273 -10.96 -5.36 5.15
CA PRO A 273 -10.56 -6.59 5.81
C PRO A 273 -10.28 -6.36 7.31
N ALA A 274 -10.36 -7.42 8.12
CA ALA A 274 -10.16 -7.34 9.58
C ALA A 274 -8.82 -6.69 10.01
N ILE A 275 -7.77 -6.78 9.17
CA ILE A 275 -6.49 -6.11 9.43
C ILE A 275 -6.60 -4.57 9.42
N CYS A 276 -7.59 -4.02 8.73
CA CYS A 276 -7.90 -2.59 8.71
C CYS A 276 -8.71 -2.13 9.93
N LEU A 277 -9.28 -3.08 10.68
CA LEU A 277 -10.11 -2.81 11.87
C LEU A 277 -9.33 -3.01 13.17
N SER A 278 -8.01 -3.22 13.11
CA SER A 278 -7.17 -3.29 14.31
C SER A 278 -6.96 -1.92 14.96
N GLU A 279 -6.73 -1.90 16.27
CA GLU A 279 -6.46 -0.68 17.06
C GLU A 279 -5.27 0.14 16.56
N ASP A 280 -4.27 -0.49 15.92
CA ASP A 280 -3.11 0.19 15.34
C ASP A 280 -3.47 1.03 14.09
N VAL A 281 -4.64 0.82 13.50
CA VAL A 281 -5.06 1.42 12.22
C VAL A 281 -6.18 2.44 12.41
N GLN A 282 -7.19 2.08 13.21
CA GLN A 282 -8.42 2.84 13.41
C GLN A 282 -8.94 2.71 14.85
N THR A 283 -9.85 3.59 15.26
CA THR A 283 -10.49 3.59 16.58
C THR A 283 -11.87 2.97 16.50
N ASN A 284 -12.06 1.80 17.12
CA ASN A 284 -13.35 1.11 17.10
C ASN A 284 -14.40 1.82 17.96
N GLU A 285 -15.27 2.57 17.29
CA GLU A 285 -16.35 3.35 17.92
C GLU A 285 -17.46 2.47 18.52
N CYS A 286 -17.57 1.20 18.09
CA CYS A 286 -18.56 0.27 18.64
C CYS A 286 -18.24 -0.21 20.06
N LEU A 287 -17.00 -0.04 20.53
CA LEU A 287 -16.62 -0.38 21.90
C LEU A 287 -17.22 0.59 22.93
N GLU A 288 -17.51 1.83 22.54
CA GLU A 288 -18.08 2.85 23.41
C GLU A 288 -19.58 3.02 23.12
N ASN A 289 -20.44 2.67 24.09
CA ASN A 289 -21.90 2.81 23.98
C ASN A 289 -22.48 2.23 22.67
N HIS A 290 -21.87 1.18 22.11
CA HIS A 290 -22.25 0.60 20.82
C HIS A 290 -22.27 1.61 19.66
N GLY A 291 -21.41 2.63 19.69
CA GLY A 291 -21.39 3.71 18.70
C GLY A 291 -22.69 4.54 18.64
N GLY A 292 -23.59 4.37 19.62
CA GLY A 292 -24.95 4.92 19.57
C GLY A 292 -25.90 4.16 18.64
N CYS A 293 -25.55 2.96 18.18
CA CYS A 293 -26.43 2.08 17.41
C CYS A 293 -27.37 1.28 18.31
N TRP A 294 -28.39 0.69 17.69
CA TRP A 294 -29.36 -0.17 18.36
C TRP A 294 -28.65 -1.36 19.05
N VAL A 295 -29.18 -1.73 20.22
CA VAL A 295 -28.70 -2.87 21.01
C VAL A 295 -29.87 -3.64 21.60
N ASP A 296 -29.86 -4.95 21.41
CA ASP A 296 -30.64 -5.89 22.19
C ASP A 296 -29.79 -6.39 23.37
N LYS A 297 -30.01 -5.78 24.53
CA LYS A 297 -29.33 -6.12 25.78
C LYS A 297 -29.62 -7.54 26.26
N ALA A 298 -30.76 -8.13 25.89
CA ALA A 298 -31.13 -9.47 26.33
C ALA A 298 -30.30 -10.55 25.62
N ASN A 299 -29.96 -10.32 24.35
CA ASN A 299 -29.20 -11.27 23.52
C ASN A 299 -27.76 -10.83 23.24
N ASN A 300 -27.32 -9.69 23.78
CA ASN A 300 -26.02 -9.08 23.53
C ASN A 300 -25.74 -8.89 22.02
N VAL A 301 -26.76 -8.42 21.30
CA VAL A 301 -26.71 -8.17 19.86
C VAL A 301 -26.71 -6.66 19.64
N THR A 302 -25.85 -6.17 18.76
CA THR A 302 -25.81 -4.75 18.38
C THR A 302 -25.87 -4.60 16.86
N ALA A 303 -26.44 -3.48 16.43
CA ALA A 303 -26.38 -3.03 15.04
C ALA A 303 -25.08 -2.25 14.72
N CYS A 304 -24.21 -2.03 15.70
CA CYS A 304 -22.95 -1.35 15.43
C CYS A 304 -22.00 -2.26 14.66
N LYS A 305 -21.68 -1.84 13.44
CA LYS A 305 -20.66 -2.45 12.60
C LYS A 305 -19.50 -1.48 12.48
N ASP A 306 -18.36 -1.92 12.99
CA ASP A 306 -17.10 -1.17 12.93
C ASP A 306 -16.57 -1.12 11.50
N THR A 307 -15.94 -0.01 11.13
CA THR A 307 -15.41 0.27 9.79
C THR A 307 -14.08 1.01 9.90
N PHE A 308 -13.33 1.13 8.81
CA PHE A 308 -12.11 1.95 8.85
C PHE A 308 -12.42 3.44 9.09
N ARG A 309 -13.61 3.89 8.68
CA ARG A 309 -14.05 5.30 8.74
C ARG A 309 -14.73 5.69 10.04
N GLY A 310 -14.89 4.74 10.96
CA GLY A 310 -15.67 4.89 12.19
C GLY A 310 -16.65 3.73 12.28
N ARG A 311 -17.95 4.02 12.35
CA ARG A 311 -18.97 2.96 12.44
C ARG A 311 -20.22 3.25 11.62
N VAL A 312 -20.86 2.19 11.16
CA VAL A 312 -22.21 2.21 10.60
C VAL A 312 -23.18 1.47 11.52
N CYS A 313 -24.43 1.92 11.54
CA CYS A 313 -25.50 1.22 12.23
C CYS A 313 -26.28 0.38 11.21
N GLU A 314 -26.03 -0.93 11.18
CA GLU A 314 -26.65 -1.88 10.26
C GLU A 314 -27.29 -3.02 11.06
N CYS A 315 -28.57 -3.30 10.84
CA CYS A 315 -29.24 -4.38 11.56
C CYS A 315 -28.57 -5.73 11.26
N PRO A 316 -28.18 -6.50 12.28
CA PRO A 316 -27.30 -7.64 12.12
C PRO A 316 -28.04 -8.88 11.58
N ILE A 317 -27.26 -9.87 11.17
CA ILE A 317 -27.75 -11.25 10.96
C ILE A 317 -27.24 -12.09 12.11
N VAL A 318 -28.16 -12.67 12.90
CA VAL A 318 -27.82 -13.48 14.08
C VAL A 318 -28.38 -14.88 13.88
N LYS A 319 -27.52 -15.89 13.92
CA LYS A 319 -27.90 -17.31 13.70
C LYS A 319 -28.71 -17.52 12.41
N GLY A 320 -28.39 -16.78 11.35
CA GLY A 320 -29.08 -16.85 10.06
C GLY A 320 -30.41 -16.06 9.99
N VAL A 321 -30.86 -15.46 11.09
CA VAL A 321 -32.04 -14.59 11.12
C VAL A 321 -31.61 -13.16 10.84
N LYS A 322 -32.20 -12.56 9.81
CA LYS A 322 -31.95 -11.16 9.44
C LYS A 322 -32.79 -10.21 10.27
N PHE A 323 -32.16 -9.21 10.86
CA PHE A 323 -32.88 -8.10 11.47
C PHE A 323 -33.13 -7.00 10.43
N VAL A 324 -34.28 -6.33 10.52
CA VAL A 324 -34.67 -5.24 9.62
C VAL A 324 -35.09 -4.03 10.44
N GLY A 325 -34.63 -2.85 10.05
CA GLY A 325 -34.90 -1.61 10.75
C GLY A 325 -33.93 -0.51 10.33
N ASP A 326 -33.84 0.56 11.13
CA ASP A 326 -32.97 1.71 10.86
C ASP A 326 -31.54 1.52 11.41
N GLY A 327 -31.29 0.50 12.24
CA GLY A 327 -29.99 0.26 12.87
C GLY A 327 -29.68 1.15 14.08
N TYR A 328 -30.39 2.27 14.24
CA TYR A 328 -30.17 3.24 15.33
C TYR A 328 -31.12 3.03 16.49
N THR A 329 -32.41 2.99 16.20
CA THR A 329 -33.48 2.91 17.20
C THR A 329 -34.26 1.61 17.12
N ASN A 330 -34.27 0.97 15.95
CA ASN A 330 -35.03 -0.26 15.74
C ASN A 330 -34.28 -1.27 14.86
N CYS A 331 -34.29 -2.52 15.30
CA CYS A 331 -33.97 -3.70 14.51
C CYS A 331 -34.87 -4.86 14.95
N GLU A 332 -35.70 -5.36 14.05
CA GLU A 332 -36.66 -6.44 14.32
C GLU A 332 -36.28 -7.72 13.57
N ALA A 333 -36.32 -8.85 14.26
CA ALA A 333 -36.06 -10.16 13.67
C ALA A 333 -37.09 -10.46 12.57
N SER A 334 -36.61 -10.73 11.36
CA SER A 334 -37.42 -10.94 10.16
C SER A 334 -37.07 -12.25 9.46
N GLY A 335 -38.00 -12.76 8.66
CA GLY A 335 -37.84 -13.99 7.87
C GLY A 335 -38.02 -15.29 8.65
N VAL A 336 -37.58 -16.38 8.01
CA VAL A 336 -37.62 -17.76 8.55
C VAL A 336 -36.69 -17.84 9.75
N GLY A 337 -37.14 -18.46 10.84
CA GLY A 337 -36.38 -18.58 12.09
C GLY A 337 -36.50 -17.39 13.04
N ARG A 338 -37.25 -16.32 12.70
CA ARG A 338 -37.43 -15.16 13.61
C ARG A 338 -37.94 -15.53 15.01
N CYS A 339 -38.73 -16.60 15.12
CA CYS A 339 -39.26 -17.08 16.39
C CYS A 339 -38.20 -17.69 17.32
N GLU A 340 -37.03 -18.06 16.79
CA GLU A 340 -35.90 -18.53 17.60
C GLU A 340 -35.25 -17.39 18.41
N ILE A 341 -35.42 -16.15 17.95
CA ILE A 341 -34.89 -14.95 18.60
C ILE A 341 -36.02 -14.24 19.33
N ASN A 342 -36.01 -14.29 20.67
CA ASN A 342 -36.99 -13.63 21.52
C ASN A 342 -38.47 -13.85 21.08
N ASN A 343 -38.77 -15.04 20.56
CA ASN A 343 -40.10 -15.39 20.03
C ASN A 343 -40.59 -14.42 18.92
N GLY A 344 -39.69 -13.82 18.15
CA GLY A 344 -40.02 -12.84 17.10
C GLY A 344 -40.78 -11.61 17.63
N GLY A 345 -40.58 -11.24 18.90
CA GLY A 345 -41.35 -10.18 19.57
C GLY A 345 -42.83 -10.53 19.81
N CYS A 346 -43.25 -11.75 19.49
CA CYS A 346 -44.63 -12.18 19.63
C CYS A 346 -44.92 -12.64 21.06
N TRP A 347 -46.20 -12.58 21.44
CA TRP A 347 -46.67 -13.07 22.73
C TRP A 347 -46.38 -14.57 22.93
N LYS A 348 -45.96 -14.94 24.15
CA LYS A 348 -45.71 -16.32 24.58
C LYS A 348 -46.07 -16.49 26.05
N GLU A 349 -46.79 -17.56 26.39
CA GLU A 349 -47.16 -17.90 27.77
C GLU A 349 -47.01 -19.41 28.01
N THR A 350 -46.60 -19.79 29.22
CA THR A 350 -46.57 -21.20 29.65
C THR A 350 -47.61 -21.42 30.74
N LYS A 351 -48.60 -22.27 30.47
CA LYS A 351 -49.66 -22.63 31.42
C LYS A 351 -49.76 -24.14 31.54
N ASN A 352 -49.72 -24.66 32.78
CA ASN A 352 -49.79 -26.09 33.09
C ASN A 352 -48.79 -26.96 32.29
N GLY A 353 -47.55 -26.48 32.11
CA GLY A 353 -46.50 -27.20 31.39
C GLY A 353 -46.61 -27.17 29.86
N LYS A 354 -47.61 -26.47 29.29
CA LYS A 354 -47.72 -26.23 27.84
C LYS A 354 -47.38 -24.78 27.53
N THR A 355 -46.46 -24.59 26.60
CA THR A 355 -46.07 -23.27 26.10
C THR A 355 -46.84 -22.95 24.82
N ILE A 356 -47.55 -21.84 24.80
CA ILE A 356 -48.31 -21.33 23.65
C ILE A 356 -47.62 -20.05 23.17
N SER A 357 -47.43 -19.93 21.86
CA SER A 357 -46.77 -18.77 21.24
C SER A 357 -47.59 -18.28 20.05
N ALA A 358 -47.67 -16.97 19.88
CA ALA A 358 -48.22 -16.32 18.70
C ALA A 358 -47.21 -16.21 17.55
N CYS A 359 -45.96 -16.64 17.74
CA CYS A 359 -44.95 -16.61 16.70
C CYS A 359 -45.08 -17.83 15.79
N SER A 360 -45.43 -17.60 14.52
CA SER A 360 -45.45 -18.65 13.50
C SER A 360 -44.04 -18.85 12.94
N ALA A 361 -43.46 -20.04 13.16
CA ALA A 361 -42.28 -20.50 12.41
C ALA A 361 -42.75 -20.94 11.02
N ALA A 362 -42.81 -20.00 10.08
CA ALA A 362 -42.97 -20.28 8.66
C ALA A 362 -41.61 -20.23 7.98
#